data_AF-X1J664-F1
#
_entry.id   AF-X1J664-F1
#
_cell.length_a   1.000
_cell.length_b   1.000
_cell.length_c   1.000
_cell.angle_alpha   90.00
_cell.angle_beta   90.00
_cell.angle_gamma   90.00
#
_symmetry.space_group_name_H-M   'P 1'
#
loop_
_entity.id
_entity.type
_entity.pdbx_description
1 polymer ?
#
loop_
_entity_poly.entity_id
_entity_poly.type
_entity_poly.pdbx_seq_one_letter_code
_entity_poly.pdbx_strand_id
1 'polypeptide(L)'
;PVGTPRWACREDATTHASFMLAGSWIGANSHDVKVIEKLSRQDYRAVETLLQSAQIPEGPWIHRGQEWLCASRQFVWRQLAGKITETMLVDFHAVVRDVLGEEDPSLQLPLEQRNMAEILGKARKYSRSLRRGLVDAVARLATLRADGQKWADRIVQTLLDPEHPRAFERWLSLADVFSEIAEASPNVFFNTLEEMLKRNDAVRFFQDREANDVLFSPTSAHVFLLWALERLAWQNEHFSRVLGILARLAEIDPGGKTSNRPMNS
;
A
#
# COMPACT_ATOMS: atom_id res chain seq x y z
N PRO A 1 8.24 26.82 13.96
CA PRO A 1 7.43 25.74 14.59
C PRO A 1 5.94 25.95 14.33
N VAL A 2 5.31 25.08 13.55
CA VAL A 2 3.84 25.09 13.45
C VAL A 2 3.30 24.61 14.80
N GLY A 3 2.46 25.43 15.44
CA GLY A 3 1.89 25.08 16.75
C GLY A 3 1.04 23.80 16.68
N THR A 4 0.96 23.08 17.79
CA THR A 4 0.12 21.88 17.88
C THR A 4 -1.36 22.28 17.79
N PRO A 5 -2.11 21.76 16.82
CA PRO A 5 -3.50 22.13 16.62
C PRO A 5 -4.38 21.54 17.74
N ARG A 6 -5.51 22.20 18.04
CA ARG A 6 -6.40 21.81 19.15
C ARG A 6 -6.85 20.35 19.06
N TRP A 7 -7.22 19.87 17.88
CA TRP A 7 -7.66 18.49 17.63
C TRP A 7 -6.59 17.43 17.93
N ALA A 8 -5.30 17.80 17.99
CA ALA A 8 -4.22 16.88 18.35
C ALA A 8 -4.01 16.76 19.88
N CYS A 9 -4.64 17.64 20.66
CA CYS A 9 -4.50 17.71 22.12
C CYS A 9 -5.77 17.32 22.88
N ARG A 10 -6.89 17.11 22.18
CA ARG A 10 -8.18 16.72 22.78
C ARG A 10 -8.20 15.25 23.21
N GLU A 11 -9.21 14.89 24.00
CA GLU A 11 -9.41 13.51 24.49
C GLU A 11 -9.57 12.50 23.35
N ASP A 12 -10.10 12.94 22.20
CA ASP A 12 -10.29 12.16 20.97
C ASP A 12 -9.03 12.05 20.09
N ALA A 13 -7.89 12.63 20.48
CA ALA A 13 -6.67 12.62 19.67
C ALA A 13 -6.17 11.20 19.36
N THR A 14 -6.30 10.26 20.32
CA THR A 14 -5.97 8.85 20.09
C THR A 14 -6.93 8.19 19.10
N THR A 15 -8.21 8.55 19.13
CA THR A 15 -9.19 8.09 18.13
C THR A 15 -8.85 8.63 16.74
N HIS A 16 -8.47 9.91 16.62
CA HIS A 16 -7.97 10.45 15.37
C HIS A 16 -6.69 9.76 14.88
N ALA A 17 -5.81 9.35 15.79
CA ALA A 17 -4.62 8.57 15.42
C ALA A 17 -4.99 7.20 14.83
N SER A 18 -6.10 6.58 15.27
CA SER A 18 -6.59 5.33 14.69
C SER A 18 -7.08 5.52 13.24
N PHE A 19 -7.82 6.59 12.96
CA PHE A 19 -8.26 6.92 11.60
C PHE A 19 -7.08 7.33 10.71
N MET A 20 -6.05 7.97 11.29
CA MET A 20 -4.83 8.34 10.58
C MET A 20 -4.09 7.11 10.07
N LEU A 21 -4.15 5.98 10.80
CA LEU A 21 -3.58 4.70 10.34
C LEU A 21 -4.33 4.13 9.13
N ALA A 22 -5.64 4.37 9.00
CA ALA A 22 -6.37 4.03 7.77
C ALA A 22 -6.06 5.01 6.63
N GLY A 23 -5.87 6.29 6.94
CA GLY A 23 -5.48 7.36 6.01
C GLY A 23 -6.63 7.85 5.11
N SER A 24 -7.35 6.94 4.46
CA SER A 24 -8.53 7.22 3.64
C SER A 24 -9.37 5.96 3.44
N TRP A 25 -10.67 6.08 3.21
CA TRP A 25 -11.55 4.93 2.94
C TRP A 25 -12.89 5.37 2.33
N ILE A 26 -13.66 4.42 1.80
CA ILE A 26 -15.01 4.66 1.26
C ILE A 26 -16.05 4.30 2.30
N GLY A 27 -16.78 5.28 2.83
CA GLY A 27 -17.79 5.09 3.87
C GLY A 27 -19.03 4.31 3.43
N ALA A 28 -19.28 4.22 2.12
CA ALA A 28 -20.32 3.36 1.57
C ALA A 28 -19.89 1.89 1.39
N ASN A 29 -18.59 1.58 1.51
CA ASN A 29 -18.09 0.22 1.43
C ASN A 29 -18.12 -0.44 2.82
N SER A 30 -19.00 -1.42 3.00
CA SER A 30 -19.16 -2.12 4.29
C SER A 30 -17.89 -2.84 4.79
N HIS A 31 -16.96 -3.23 3.91
CA HIS A 31 -15.70 -3.84 4.30
C HIS A 31 -14.70 -2.80 4.82
N ASP A 32 -14.64 -1.64 4.18
CA ASP A 32 -13.85 -0.50 4.65
C ASP A 32 -14.35 -0.04 6.03
N VAL A 33 -15.67 0.11 6.18
CA VAL A 33 -16.31 0.47 7.45
C VAL A 33 -15.87 -0.44 8.59
N LYS A 34 -15.92 -1.77 8.38
CA LYS A 34 -15.47 -2.75 9.38
C LYS A 34 -14.00 -2.59 9.77
N VAL A 35 -13.15 -2.17 8.85
CA VAL A 35 -11.74 -1.89 9.14
C VAL A 35 -11.62 -0.67 10.05
N ILE A 36 -12.36 0.39 9.78
CA ILE A 36 -12.36 1.60 10.61
C ILE A 36 -12.91 1.33 12.01
N GLU A 37 -13.99 0.55 12.13
CA GLU A 37 -14.53 0.13 13.41
C GLU A 37 -13.51 -0.70 14.20
N LYS A 38 -12.76 -1.60 13.53
CA LYS A 38 -11.70 -2.39 14.16
C LYS A 38 -10.54 -1.52 14.67
N LEU A 39 -10.08 -0.56 13.86
CA LEU A 39 -8.96 0.32 14.24
C LEU A 39 -9.33 1.28 15.37
N SER A 40 -10.55 1.83 15.33
CA SER A 40 -11.02 2.83 16.31
C SER A 40 -11.69 2.24 17.54
N ARG A 41 -12.14 0.98 17.45
CA ARG A 41 -12.97 0.29 18.45
C ARG A 41 -14.28 1.04 18.76
N GLN A 42 -14.82 1.71 17.75
CA GLN A 42 -16.09 2.44 17.80
C GLN A 42 -17.01 1.97 16.68
N ASP A 43 -18.32 2.08 16.89
CA ASP A 43 -19.29 1.89 15.82
C ASP A 43 -19.15 3.00 14.77
N TYR A 44 -19.50 2.69 13.53
CA TYR A 44 -19.27 3.63 12.44
C TYR A 44 -20.07 4.94 12.58
N ARG A 45 -21.21 4.95 13.28
CA ARG A 45 -22.00 6.18 13.50
C ARG A 45 -21.28 7.14 14.44
N ALA A 46 -20.63 6.64 15.48
CA ALA A 46 -19.76 7.43 16.35
C ALA A 46 -18.55 7.99 15.56
N VAL A 47 -17.95 7.17 14.68
CA VAL A 47 -16.87 7.59 13.78
C VAL A 47 -17.31 8.75 12.89
N GLU A 48 -18.46 8.63 12.20
CA GLU A 48 -18.97 9.69 11.32
C GLU A 48 -19.24 10.98 12.09
N THR A 49 -19.83 10.89 13.29
CA THR A 49 -20.11 12.06 14.13
C THR A 49 -18.83 12.80 14.49
N LEU A 50 -17.78 12.06 14.88
CA LEU A 50 -16.48 12.63 15.21
C LEU A 50 -15.82 13.27 13.98
N LEU A 51 -15.77 12.57 12.85
CA LEU A 51 -15.15 13.08 11.63
C LEU A 51 -15.88 14.31 11.07
N GLN A 52 -17.21 14.35 11.13
CA GLN A 52 -18.01 15.50 10.72
C GLN A 52 -17.67 16.76 11.55
N SER A 53 -17.46 16.60 12.87
CA SER A 53 -17.07 17.68 13.78
C SER A 53 -15.60 18.12 13.64
N ALA A 54 -14.77 17.29 12.99
CA ALA A 54 -13.34 17.47 12.83
C ALA A 54 -12.94 17.63 11.35
N GLN A 55 -13.84 18.17 10.52
CA GLN A 55 -13.51 18.55 9.15
C GLN A 55 -12.64 19.82 9.12
N ILE A 56 -11.88 20.01 8.03
CA ILE A 56 -11.13 21.26 7.82
C ILE A 56 -12.06 22.47 7.92
N PRO A 57 -11.70 23.54 8.67
CA PRO A 57 -10.41 23.77 9.34
C PRO A 57 -10.28 23.27 10.78
N GLU A 58 -11.37 22.76 11.38
CA GLU A 58 -11.43 22.35 12.78
C GLU A 58 -10.69 21.03 13.07
N GLY A 59 -10.45 20.21 12.04
CA GLY A 59 -9.64 19.01 12.10
C GLY A 59 -9.02 18.64 10.75
N PRO A 60 -8.36 17.48 10.65
CA PRO A 60 -7.62 17.10 9.44
C PRO A 60 -8.46 16.34 8.41
N TRP A 61 -9.79 16.22 8.60
CA TRP A 61 -10.62 15.35 7.79
C TRP A 61 -11.32 16.09 6.66
N ILE A 62 -11.45 15.43 5.52
CA ILE A 62 -12.25 15.88 4.38
C ILE A 62 -13.22 14.76 4.03
N HIS A 63 -14.48 15.13 3.81
CA HIS A 63 -15.48 14.26 3.21
C HIS A 63 -15.70 14.63 1.74
N ARG A 64 -15.36 13.73 0.81
CA ARG A 64 -15.51 13.92 -0.63
C ARG A 64 -16.43 12.85 -1.21
N GLY A 65 -17.72 13.20 -1.36
CA GLY A 65 -18.73 12.25 -1.83
C GLY A 65 -18.96 11.14 -0.81
N GLN A 66 -18.43 9.95 -1.09
CA GLN A 66 -18.47 8.79 -0.18
C GLN A 66 -17.10 8.50 0.47
N GLU A 67 -16.06 9.25 0.10
CA GLU A 67 -14.69 9.05 0.57
C GLU A 67 -14.38 9.95 1.78
N TRP A 68 -13.83 9.35 2.83
CA TRP A 68 -13.17 10.06 3.91
C TRP A 68 -11.66 10.05 3.66
N LEU A 69 -11.01 11.21 3.85
CA LEU A 69 -9.57 11.33 3.65
C LEU A 69 -8.92 12.23 4.70
N CYS A 70 -7.76 11.78 5.19
CA CYS A 70 -6.87 12.56 6.01
C CYS A 70 -6.12 13.56 5.13
N ALA A 71 -6.40 14.85 5.30
CA ALA A 71 -5.66 15.92 4.65
C ALA A 71 -4.26 16.07 5.26
N SER A 72 -3.33 16.64 4.49
CA SER A 72 -1.98 16.99 4.95
C SER A 72 -1.32 15.90 5.79
N ARG A 73 -1.38 14.63 5.34
CA ARG A 73 -1.00 13.44 6.14
C ARG A 73 0.34 13.59 6.84
N GLN A 74 1.35 14.15 6.18
CA GLN A 74 2.67 14.41 6.78
C GLN A 74 2.57 15.28 8.04
N PHE A 75 1.75 16.33 8.00
CA PHE A 75 1.52 17.19 9.15
C PHE A 75 0.78 16.44 10.25
N VAL A 76 -0.29 15.71 9.90
CA VAL A 76 -1.11 14.97 10.87
C VAL A 76 -0.30 13.91 11.60
N TRP A 77 0.52 13.15 10.89
CA TRP A 77 1.44 12.18 11.48
C TRP A 77 2.44 12.83 12.44
N ARG A 78 3.00 14.01 12.11
CA ARG A 78 3.86 14.74 13.05
C ARG A 78 3.14 15.16 14.33
N GLN A 79 1.82 15.37 14.30
CA GLN A 79 1.04 15.71 15.49
C GLN A 79 0.59 14.48 16.29
N LEU A 80 0.24 13.38 15.62
CA LEU A 80 -0.44 12.24 16.23
C LEU A 80 0.42 10.96 16.35
N ALA A 81 1.62 10.89 15.76
CA ALA A 81 2.46 9.68 15.84
C ALA A 81 2.76 9.26 17.29
N GLY A 82 2.93 10.23 18.19
CA GLY A 82 3.14 9.98 19.63
C GLY A 82 1.90 9.49 20.38
N LYS A 83 0.72 9.46 19.74
CA LYS A 83 -0.54 8.92 20.30
C LYS A 83 -0.78 7.47 19.89
N ILE A 84 0.00 6.94 18.95
CA ILE A 84 -0.10 5.56 18.50
C ILE A 84 0.41 4.64 19.62
N THR A 85 -0.47 3.78 20.12
CA THR A 85 -0.13 2.78 21.13
C THR A 85 0.32 1.46 20.49
N GLU A 86 0.99 0.60 21.26
CA GLU A 86 1.37 -0.73 20.79
C GLU A 86 0.16 -1.59 20.41
N THR A 87 -0.93 -1.53 21.19
CA THR A 87 -2.19 -2.22 20.88
C THR A 87 -2.75 -1.79 19.52
N MET A 88 -2.70 -0.48 19.22
CA MET A 88 -3.12 0.04 17.91
C MET A 88 -2.24 -0.51 16.77
N LEU A 89 -0.93 -0.70 17.01
CA LEU A 89 -0.03 -1.26 16.00
C LEU A 89 -0.27 -2.75 15.76
N VAL A 90 -0.63 -3.52 16.79
CA VAL A 90 -1.07 -4.91 16.63
C VAL A 90 -2.35 -4.98 15.80
N ASP A 91 -3.36 -4.16 16.12
CA ASP A 91 -4.60 -4.10 15.36
C ASP A 91 -4.36 -3.63 13.91
N PHE A 92 -3.47 -2.64 13.72
CA PHE A 92 -3.05 -2.14 12.42
C PHE A 92 -2.32 -3.19 11.59
N HIS A 93 -1.35 -3.93 12.17
CA HIS A 93 -0.66 -5.01 11.45
C HIS A 93 -1.65 -6.08 10.98
N ALA A 94 -2.59 -6.47 11.84
CA ALA A 94 -3.64 -7.42 11.46
C ALA A 94 -4.52 -6.87 10.32
N VAL A 95 -4.95 -5.61 10.41
CA VAL A 95 -5.72 -4.93 9.35
C VAL A 95 -4.95 -4.89 8.04
N VAL A 96 -3.69 -4.46 8.05
CA VAL A 96 -2.87 -4.35 6.83
C VAL A 96 -2.70 -5.73 6.19
N ARG A 97 -2.44 -6.77 6.99
CA ARG A 97 -2.37 -8.15 6.50
C ARG A 97 -3.69 -8.59 5.86
N ASP A 98 -4.82 -8.32 6.50
CA ASP A 98 -6.13 -8.77 6.03
C ASP A 98 -6.55 -8.01 4.75
N VAL A 99 -6.26 -6.71 4.66
CA VAL A 99 -6.65 -5.83 3.54
C VAL A 99 -5.71 -5.93 2.35
N LEU A 100 -4.39 -5.81 2.58
CA LEU A 100 -3.40 -5.88 1.51
C LEU A 100 -3.10 -7.33 1.12
N GLY A 101 -3.33 -8.29 2.02
CA GLY A 101 -3.23 -9.72 1.72
C GLY A 101 -4.41 -10.30 0.95
N GLU A 102 -5.45 -9.51 0.66
CA GLU A 102 -6.52 -9.90 -0.26
C GLU A 102 -5.91 -10.21 -1.65
N GLU A 103 -6.17 -11.43 -2.14
CA GLU A 103 -5.84 -11.77 -3.52
C GLU A 103 -6.69 -10.94 -4.48
N ASP A 104 -6.05 -10.37 -5.49
CA ASP A 104 -6.74 -9.59 -6.50
C ASP A 104 -7.66 -10.50 -7.35
N PRO A 105 -9.00 -10.35 -7.27
CA PRO A 105 -9.92 -11.21 -8.01
C PRO A 105 -9.77 -11.10 -9.52
N SER A 106 -9.20 -10.00 -10.04
CA SER A 106 -8.93 -9.84 -11.47
C SER A 106 -7.90 -10.83 -12.00
N LEU A 107 -7.04 -11.40 -11.14
CA LEU A 107 -6.06 -12.41 -11.53
C LEU A 107 -6.70 -13.74 -11.95
N GLN A 108 -7.99 -13.95 -11.62
CA GLN A 108 -8.78 -15.09 -12.09
C GLN A 108 -9.28 -14.91 -13.53
N LEU A 109 -9.14 -13.71 -14.11
CA LEU A 109 -9.52 -13.40 -15.48
C LEU A 109 -8.31 -13.48 -16.42
N PRO A 110 -8.55 -13.80 -17.70
CA PRO A 110 -7.57 -13.58 -18.77
C PRO A 110 -7.08 -12.13 -18.77
N LEU A 111 -5.83 -11.91 -19.18
CA LEU A 111 -5.17 -10.60 -19.10
C LEU A 111 -6.00 -9.49 -19.76
N GLU A 112 -6.56 -9.75 -20.95
CA GLU A 112 -7.37 -8.80 -21.72
C GLU A 112 -8.69 -8.40 -21.03
N GLN A 113 -9.19 -9.23 -20.11
CA GLN A 113 -10.45 -8.98 -19.40
C GLN A 113 -10.23 -8.29 -18.05
N ARG A 114 -9.00 -8.16 -17.57
CA ARG A 114 -8.74 -7.61 -16.23
C ARG A 114 -9.13 -6.14 -16.10
N ASN A 115 -9.05 -5.36 -17.18
CA ASN A 115 -9.50 -3.96 -17.18
C ASN A 115 -11.03 -3.81 -16.99
N MET A 116 -11.80 -4.86 -17.31
CA MET A 116 -13.25 -4.90 -17.05
C MET A 116 -13.60 -5.76 -15.83
N ALA A 117 -12.63 -6.09 -14.97
CA ALA A 117 -12.85 -6.98 -13.83
C ALA A 117 -14.01 -6.55 -12.92
N GLU A 118 -14.13 -5.26 -12.63
CA GLU A 118 -15.24 -4.72 -11.82
C GLU A 118 -16.60 -4.96 -12.48
N ILE A 119 -16.70 -4.74 -13.80
CA ILE A 119 -17.94 -4.99 -14.58
C ILE A 119 -18.29 -6.48 -14.58
N LEU A 120 -17.26 -7.35 -14.59
CA LEU A 120 -17.41 -8.80 -14.52
C LEU A 120 -17.61 -9.32 -13.08
N GLY A 121 -17.81 -8.44 -12.09
CA GLY A 121 -18.02 -8.83 -10.70
C GLY A 121 -16.77 -9.37 -9.97
N LYS A 122 -15.58 -9.15 -10.55
CA LYS A 122 -14.27 -9.49 -9.97
C LYS A 122 -13.63 -8.25 -9.32
N ALA A 123 -14.40 -7.56 -8.48
CA ALA A 123 -13.92 -6.43 -7.70
C ALA A 123 -13.36 -6.87 -6.35
N ARG A 124 -12.35 -6.15 -5.86
CA ARG A 124 -11.82 -6.32 -4.49
C ARG A 124 -12.87 -5.93 -3.45
N LYS A 125 -12.83 -6.58 -2.28
CA LYS A 125 -13.69 -6.26 -1.14
C LYS A 125 -13.36 -4.88 -0.58
N TYR A 126 -12.06 -4.61 -0.42
CA TYR A 126 -11.57 -3.36 0.15
C TYR A 126 -11.33 -2.32 -0.94
N SER A 127 -11.66 -1.06 -0.66
CA SER A 127 -11.48 0.00 -1.65
C SER A 127 -10.00 0.28 -1.94
N ARG A 128 -9.72 0.79 -3.15
CA ARG A 128 -8.40 1.30 -3.50
C ARG A 128 -7.96 2.44 -2.56
N SER A 129 -8.92 3.24 -2.08
CA SER A 129 -8.66 4.35 -1.15
C SER A 129 -8.09 3.84 0.18
N LEU A 130 -8.71 2.80 0.76
CA LEU A 130 -8.23 2.17 1.98
C LEU A 130 -6.89 1.49 1.80
N ARG A 131 -6.72 0.70 0.74
CA ARG A 131 -5.44 0.03 0.45
C ARG A 131 -4.28 1.02 0.35
N ARG A 132 -4.45 2.11 -0.39
CA ARG A 132 -3.45 3.19 -0.52
C ARG A 132 -3.23 3.94 0.80
N GLY A 133 -4.30 4.17 1.56
CA GLY A 133 -4.25 4.79 2.88
C GLY A 133 -3.38 4.00 3.87
N LEU A 134 -3.62 2.68 3.95
CA LEU A 134 -2.88 1.78 4.82
C LEU A 134 -1.39 1.70 4.47
N VAL A 135 -1.04 1.53 3.19
CA VAL A 135 0.38 1.40 2.81
C VAL A 135 1.16 2.72 3.02
N ASP A 136 0.54 3.88 2.73
CA ASP A 136 1.12 5.19 3.03
C ASP A 136 1.30 5.38 4.55
N ALA A 137 0.37 4.88 5.37
CA ALA A 137 0.51 4.84 6.81
C ALA A 137 1.69 3.96 7.27
N VAL A 138 1.96 2.81 6.62
CA VAL A 138 3.15 1.99 6.92
C VAL A 138 4.44 2.78 6.60
N ALA A 139 4.53 3.45 5.45
CA ALA A 139 5.69 4.25 5.08
C ALA A 139 5.92 5.43 6.04
N ARG A 140 4.85 6.09 6.49
CA ARG A 140 4.93 7.18 7.49
C ARG A 140 5.29 6.67 8.87
N LEU A 141 4.79 5.51 9.26
CA LEU A 141 5.18 4.86 10.50
C LEU A 141 6.68 4.64 10.54
N ALA A 142 7.26 4.11 9.46
CA ALA A 142 8.69 3.84 9.33
C ALA A 142 9.57 5.07 9.60
N THR A 143 9.13 6.24 9.13
CA THR A 143 9.92 7.48 9.14
C THR A 143 9.62 8.42 10.32
N LEU A 144 8.42 8.35 10.91
CA LEU A 144 7.94 9.34 11.88
C LEU A 144 7.83 8.81 13.31
N ARG A 145 8.14 7.53 13.56
CA ARG A 145 8.18 6.92 14.89
C ARG A 145 9.50 6.16 15.09
N ALA A 146 10.09 6.25 16.28
CA ALA A 146 11.45 5.75 16.54
C ALA A 146 11.64 4.24 16.30
N ASP A 147 10.66 3.42 16.65
CA ASP A 147 10.59 1.98 16.40
C ASP A 147 9.68 1.64 15.21
N GLY A 148 9.32 2.64 14.40
CA GLY A 148 8.42 2.51 13.27
C GLY A 148 8.97 1.61 12.17
N GLN A 149 10.26 1.70 11.84
CA GLN A 149 10.89 0.86 10.82
C GLN A 149 10.74 -0.64 11.14
N LYS A 150 10.89 -1.04 12.41
CA LYS A 150 10.72 -2.44 12.84
C LYS A 150 9.30 -2.96 12.56
N TRP A 151 8.29 -2.10 12.74
CA TRP A 151 6.92 -2.45 12.44
C TRP A 151 6.66 -2.50 10.93
N ALA A 152 7.20 -1.55 10.17
CA ALA A 152 7.12 -1.56 8.71
C ALA A 152 7.76 -2.82 8.12
N ASP A 153 8.97 -3.17 8.56
CA ASP A 153 9.66 -4.39 8.14
C ASP A 153 8.83 -5.64 8.44
N ARG A 154 8.29 -5.75 9.67
CA ARG A 154 7.42 -6.88 10.06
C ARG A 154 6.16 -6.98 9.21
N ILE A 155 5.52 -5.85 8.92
CA ILE A 155 4.32 -5.78 8.08
C ILE A 155 4.66 -6.21 6.66
N VAL A 156 5.67 -5.61 6.05
CA VAL A 156 6.08 -5.90 4.66
C VAL A 156 6.54 -7.35 4.53
N GLN A 157 7.27 -7.89 5.52
CA GLN A 157 7.69 -9.28 5.51
C GLN A 157 6.50 -10.25 5.62
N THR A 158 5.43 -9.86 6.33
CA THR A 158 4.18 -10.63 6.35
C THR A 158 3.47 -10.61 4.99
N LEU A 159 3.53 -9.49 4.26
CA LEU A 159 2.88 -9.34 2.95
C LEU A 159 3.64 -10.08 1.84
N LEU A 160 4.97 -9.97 1.86
CA LEU A 160 5.89 -10.52 0.86
C LEU A 160 6.57 -11.81 1.32
N ASP A 161 5.91 -12.58 2.19
CA ASP A 161 6.45 -13.84 2.72
C ASP A 161 6.76 -14.82 1.56
N PRO A 162 8.05 -15.17 1.32
CA PRO A 162 8.45 -16.05 0.23
C PRO A 162 8.03 -17.50 0.45
N GLU A 163 7.65 -17.88 1.67
CA GLU A 163 7.20 -19.23 2.02
C GLU A 163 5.68 -19.38 1.91
N HIS A 164 4.96 -18.30 1.57
CA HIS A 164 3.53 -18.38 1.32
C HIS A 164 3.24 -19.26 0.08
N PRO A 165 2.29 -20.21 0.12
CA PRO A 165 2.01 -21.11 -1.00
C PRO A 165 1.66 -20.42 -2.32
N ARG A 166 1.19 -19.17 -2.23
CA ARG A 166 0.84 -18.29 -3.35
C ARG A 166 1.64 -16.99 -3.35
N ALA A 167 2.92 -17.07 -2.99
CA ALA A 167 3.79 -15.89 -2.83
C ALA A 167 3.79 -15.00 -4.08
N PHE A 168 3.89 -15.58 -5.28
CA PHE A 168 3.88 -14.82 -6.52
C PHE A 168 2.54 -14.11 -6.78
N GLU A 169 1.42 -14.79 -6.55
CA GLU A 169 0.09 -14.19 -6.73
C GLU A 169 -0.16 -13.06 -5.72
N ARG A 170 0.42 -13.15 -4.51
CA ARG A 170 0.42 -12.04 -3.56
C ARG A 170 1.21 -10.85 -4.08
N TRP A 171 2.39 -11.06 -4.66
CA TRP A 171 3.13 -10.01 -5.34
C TRP A 171 2.26 -9.35 -6.42
N LEU A 172 1.66 -10.12 -7.33
CA LEU A 172 0.75 -9.54 -8.34
C LEU A 172 -0.41 -8.75 -7.73
N SER A 173 -0.99 -9.24 -6.63
CA SER A 173 -2.11 -8.60 -5.93
C SER A 173 -1.73 -7.30 -5.22
N LEU A 174 -0.43 -7.02 -5.08
CA LEU A 174 0.13 -5.82 -4.47
C LEU A 174 0.70 -4.84 -5.50
N ALA A 175 0.61 -5.15 -6.80
CA ALA A 175 1.20 -4.32 -7.86
C ALA A 175 0.73 -2.85 -7.81
N ASP A 176 -0.51 -2.61 -7.38
CA ASP A 176 -1.09 -1.27 -7.27
C ASP A 176 -0.49 -0.40 -6.14
N VAL A 177 0.35 -0.99 -5.28
CA VAL A 177 0.97 -0.35 -4.11
C VAL A 177 2.47 -0.72 -3.93
N PHE A 178 3.13 -1.21 -4.98
CA PHE A 178 4.53 -1.63 -4.91
C PHE A 178 5.48 -0.52 -4.48
N SER A 179 5.35 0.68 -5.05
CA SER A 179 6.22 1.80 -4.71
C SER A 179 6.15 2.15 -3.22
N GLU A 180 4.95 2.13 -2.64
CA GLU A 180 4.75 2.44 -1.23
C GLU A 180 5.26 1.32 -0.31
N ILE A 181 5.10 0.05 -0.70
CA ILE A 181 5.69 -1.09 0.05
C ILE A 181 7.22 -1.02 0.03
N ALA A 182 7.78 -0.77 -1.15
CA ALA A 182 9.22 -0.65 -1.36
C ALA A 182 9.80 0.50 -0.51
N GLU A 183 9.15 1.66 -0.50
CA GLU A 183 9.55 2.81 0.30
C GLU A 183 9.41 2.57 1.82
N ALA A 184 8.38 1.83 2.24
CA ALA A 184 8.15 1.54 3.65
C ALA A 184 9.20 0.59 4.27
N SER A 185 9.65 -0.40 3.49
CA SER A 185 10.70 -1.33 3.92
C SER A 185 11.60 -1.74 2.76
N PRO A 186 12.56 -0.87 2.38
CA PRO A 186 13.42 -1.11 1.22
C PRO A 186 14.20 -2.42 1.32
N ASN A 187 14.77 -2.70 2.49
CA ASN A 187 15.58 -3.90 2.69
C ASN A 187 14.78 -5.19 2.57
N VAL A 188 13.57 -5.26 3.15
CA VAL A 188 12.72 -6.45 3.02
C VAL A 188 12.27 -6.62 1.57
N PHE A 189 11.86 -5.53 0.92
CA PHE A 189 11.47 -5.55 -0.49
C PHE A 189 12.59 -6.09 -1.39
N PHE A 190 13.81 -5.55 -1.26
CA PHE A 190 14.96 -6.02 -2.02
C PHE A 190 15.32 -7.48 -1.72
N ASN A 191 15.37 -7.86 -0.45
CA ASN A 191 15.71 -9.24 -0.04
C ASN A 191 14.74 -10.25 -0.67
N THR A 192 13.43 -9.97 -0.60
CA THR A 192 12.42 -10.86 -1.18
C THR A 192 12.50 -10.88 -2.71
N LEU A 193 12.69 -9.73 -3.35
CA LEU A 193 12.82 -9.66 -4.82
C LEU A 193 14.05 -10.40 -5.33
N GLU A 194 15.19 -10.25 -4.65
CA GLU A 194 16.42 -10.97 -4.97
C GLU A 194 16.26 -12.48 -4.82
N GLU A 195 15.47 -12.93 -3.84
CA GLU A 195 15.12 -14.34 -3.66
C GLU A 195 14.23 -14.86 -4.81
N MET A 196 13.23 -14.08 -5.22
CA MET A 196 12.42 -14.41 -6.41
C MET A 196 13.28 -14.49 -7.68
N LEU A 197 14.26 -13.60 -7.83
CA LEU A 197 15.23 -13.63 -8.92
C LEU A 197 16.12 -14.89 -8.86
N LYS A 198 16.54 -15.33 -7.67
CA LYS A 198 17.33 -16.57 -7.51
C LYS A 198 16.51 -17.82 -7.86
N ARG A 199 15.22 -17.83 -7.50
CA ARG A 199 14.28 -18.92 -7.83
C ARG A 199 13.78 -18.88 -9.28
N ASN A 200 14.20 -17.88 -10.06
CA ASN A 200 13.73 -17.60 -11.42
C ASN A 200 12.21 -17.36 -11.53
N ASP A 201 11.55 -17.02 -10.42
CA ASP A 201 10.12 -16.72 -10.38
C ASP A 201 9.81 -15.31 -10.90
N ALA A 202 10.78 -14.39 -10.81
CA ALA A 202 10.60 -12.99 -11.21
C ALA A 202 10.28 -12.82 -12.71
N VAL A 203 10.60 -13.79 -13.58
CA VAL A 203 10.23 -13.76 -15.00
C VAL A 203 8.72 -13.67 -15.20
N ARG A 204 7.93 -14.17 -14.24
CA ARG A 204 6.47 -14.16 -14.28
C ARG A 204 5.88 -12.74 -14.15
N PHE A 205 6.67 -11.73 -13.76
CA PHE A 205 6.23 -10.32 -13.74
C PHE A 205 6.01 -9.75 -15.15
N PHE A 206 6.62 -10.35 -16.18
CA PHE A 206 6.55 -9.90 -17.58
C PHE A 206 5.33 -10.49 -18.31
N GLN A 207 4.14 -10.05 -17.91
CA GLN A 207 2.86 -10.59 -18.41
C GLN A 207 2.42 -10.03 -19.78
N ASP A 208 3.06 -8.96 -20.27
CA ASP A 208 2.60 -8.24 -21.48
C ASP A 208 2.91 -8.98 -22.79
N ARG A 209 3.73 -10.02 -22.75
CA ARG A 209 3.93 -10.91 -23.90
C ARG A 209 2.66 -11.71 -24.23
N GLU A 210 1.85 -12.01 -23.22
CA GLU A 210 0.61 -12.76 -23.37
C GLU A 210 -0.54 -11.88 -23.86
N ALA A 211 -0.41 -10.55 -23.78
CA ALA A 211 -1.44 -9.62 -24.21
C ALA A 211 -1.59 -9.62 -25.73
N ASN A 212 -2.78 -9.92 -26.25
CA ASN A 212 -3.06 -9.75 -27.68
C ASN A 212 -3.02 -8.28 -28.12
N ASP A 213 -3.59 -7.38 -27.31
CA ASP A 213 -3.61 -5.93 -27.55
C ASP A 213 -3.12 -5.18 -26.30
N VAL A 214 -2.05 -4.40 -26.47
CA VAL A 214 -1.41 -3.63 -25.39
C VAL A 214 -2.29 -2.48 -24.92
N LEU A 215 -3.08 -1.89 -25.82
CA LEU A 215 -3.85 -0.68 -25.53
C LEU A 215 -5.04 -0.98 -24.59
N PHE A 216 -5.60 -2.18 -24.68
CA PHE A 216 -6.74 -2.61 -23.88
C PHE A 216 -6.39 -3.58 -22.75
N SER A 217 -5.15 -4.04 -22.66
CA SER A 217 -4.67 -4.88 -21.56
C SER A 217 -4.23 -4.04 -20.35
N PRO A 218 -4.30 -4.58 -19.12
CA PRO A 218 -3.76 -3.89 -17.96
C PRO A 218 -2.25 -3.71 -18.09
N THR A 219 -1.72 -2.71 -17.41
CA THR A 219 -0.27 -2.54 -17.25
C THR A 219 0.32 -3.79 -16.60
N SER A 220 1.39 -4.31 -17.19
CA SER A 220 2.08 -5.51 -16.71
C SER A 220 2.81 -5.25 -15.38
N ALA A 221 2.85 -6.26 -14.51
CA ALA A 221 3.35 -6.13 -13.14
C ALA A 221 4.81 -5.65 -13.06
N HIS A 222 5.66 -6.03 -14.02
CA HIS A 222 7.05 -5.57 -14.08
C HIS A 222 7.16 -4.04 -14.17
N VAL A 223 6.20 -3.34 -14.80
CA VAL A 223 6.24 -1.87 -14.90
C VAL A 223 6.09 -1.22 -13.52
N PHE A 224 5.16 -1.73 -12.70
CA PHE A 224 5.00 -1.25 -11.32
C PHE A 224 6.24 -1.56 -10.47
N LEU A 225 6.89 -2.70 -10.73
CA LEU A 225 8.14 -3.07 -10.08
C LEU A 225 9.27 -2.10 -10.45
N LEU A 226 9.41 -1.74 -11.74
CA LEU A 226 10.39 -0.77 -12.21
C LEU A 226 10.17 0.60 -11.56
N TRP A 227 8.94 1.10 -11.49
CA TRP A 227 8.64 2.36 -10.80
C TRP A 227 8.96 2.34 -9.31
N ALA A 228 8.80 1.19 -8.65
CA ALA A 228 9.22 1.03 -7.26
C ALA A 228 10.75 1.10 -7.11
N LEU A 229 11.48 0.43 -8.00
CA LEU A 229 12.95 0.46 -8.03
C LEU A 229 13.50 1.85 -8.36
N GLU A 230 12.92 2.53 -9.35
CA GLU A 230 13.24 3.91 -9.71
C GLU A 230 13.09 4.84 -8.50
N ARG A 231 12.01 4.69 -7.72
CA ARG A 231 11.81 5.47 -6.49
C ARG A 231 12.92 5.22 -5.47
N LEU A 232 13.32 3.97 -5.27
CA LEU A 232 14.40 3.62 -4.33
C LEU A 232 15.78 4.08 -4.80
N ALA A 233 16.01 4.15 -6.12
CA ALA A 233 17.29 4.58 -6.69
C ALA A 233 17.67 6.03 -6.32
N TRP A 234 16.68 6.88 -5.99
CA TRP A 234 16.92 8.25 -5.52
C TRP A 234 17.60 8.34 -4.16
N GLN A 235 17.65 7.24 -3.40
CA GLN A 235 18.44 7.16 -2.18
C GLN A 235 19.82 6.57 -2.50
N ASN A 236 20.87 7.36 -2.32
CA ASN A 236 22.25 6.98 -2.66
C ASN A 236 22.68 5.63 -2.06
N GLU A 237 22.19 5.29 -0.88
CA GLU A 237 22.48 4.02 -0.21
C GLU A 237 21.87 2.78 -0.90
N HIS A 238 20.85 2.97 -1.75
CA HIS A 238 20.15 1.91 -2.45
C HIS A 238 20.53 1.81 -3.93
N PHE A 239 21.16 2.86 -4.49
CA PHE A 239 21.43 2.97 -5.92
C PHE A 239 22.15 1.75 -6.50
N SER A 240 23.25 1.29 -5.88
CA SER A 240 24.02 0.13 -6.36
C SER A 240 23.21 -1.17 -6.33
N ARG A 241 22.37 -1.35 -5.32
CA ARG A 241 21.51 -2.53 -5.17
C ARG A 241 20.40 -2.52 -6.21
N VAL A 242 19.79 -1.36 -6.48
CA VAL A 242 18.81 -1.19 -7.55
C VAL A 242 19.42 -1.53 -8.90
N LEU A 243 20.60 -1.00 -9.23
CA LEU A 243 21.29 -1.33 -10.48
C LEU A 243 21.54 -2.83 -10.65
N GLY A 244 21.98 -3.51 -9.58
CA GLY A 244 22.18 -4.96 -9.61
C GLY A 244 20.88 -5.74 -9.86
N ILE A 245 19.77 -5.30 -9.26
CA ILE A 245 18.45 -5.90 -9.49
C ILE A 245 17.95 -5.64 -10.91
N LEU A 246 18.09 -4.41 -11.43
CA LEU A 246 17.70 -4.06 -12.80
C LEU A 246 18.48 -4.88 -13.82
N ALA A 247 19.80 -5.06 -13.62
CA ALA A 247 20.62 -5.91 -14.49
C ALA A 247 20.11 -7.36 -14.50
N ARG A 248 19.83 -7.95 -13.33
CA ARG A 248 19.27 -9.31 -13.24
C ARG A 248 17.87 -9.43 -13.85
N LEU A 249 17.04 -8.40 -13.70
CA LEU A 249 15.72 -8.34 -14.35
C LEU A 249 15.87 -8.27 -15.88
N ALA A 250 16.84 -7.52 -16.39
CA ALA A 250 17.13 -7.42 -17.82
C ALA A 250 17.61 -8.75 -18.42
N GLU A 251 18.39 -9.54 -17.66
CA GLU A 251 18.86 -10.86 -18.08
C GLU A 251 17.72 -11.88 -18.27
N ILE A 252 16.66 -11.79 -17.44
CA ILE A 252 15.52 -12.72 -17.49
C ILE A 252 14.33 -12.18 -18.29
N ASP A 253 14.38 -10.93 -18.75
CA ASP A 253 13.29 -10.29 -19.49
C ASP A 253 13.05 -11.04 -20.82
N PRO A 254 11.86 -11.65 -21.01
CA PRO A 254 11.54 -12.41 -22.22
C PRO A 254 11.17 -11.52 -23.41
N GLY A 255 11.29 -10.20 -23.28
CA GLY A 255 10.76 -9.20 -24.18
C GLY A 255 9.24 -9.05 -24.04
N GLY A 256 8.61 -8.46 -25.05
CA GLY A 256 7.17 -8.22 -25.08
C GLY A 256 6.87 -6.88 -25.75
N LYS A 257 5.74 -6.29 -25.42
CA LYS A 257 5.18 -5.14 -26.16
C LYS A 257 5.28 -3.81 -25.42
N THR A 258 5.50 -3.84 -24.10
CA THR A 258 5.73 -2.62 -23.31
C THR A 258 7.15 -2.07 -23.48
N SER A 259 7.29 -0.74 -23.56
CA SER A 259 8.59 -0.05 -23.72
C SER A 259 9.37 0.15 -22.42
N ASN A 260 8.67 0.29 -21.29
CA ASN A 260 9.29 0.39 -19.97
C ASN A 260 9.85 -0.98 -19.57
N ARG A 261 11.16 -1.14 -19.66
CA ARG A 261 11.89 -2.40 -19.51
C ARG A 261 13.12 -2.18 -18.64
N PRO A 262 13.59 -3.21 -17.91
CA PRO A 262 14.75 -3.05 -17.02
C PRO A 262 16.01 -2.54 -17.72
N MET A 263 16.23 -2.91 -18.98
CA MET A 263 17.39 -2.43 -19.79
C MET A 263 17.33 -0.92 -20.09
N ASN A 264 16.14 -0.31 -20.02
CA ASN A 264 15.89 1.09 -20.32
C ASN A 264 15.70 1.96 -19.06
N SER A 265 15.79 1.36 -17.87
CA SER A 265 15.58 2.00 -16.57
C SER A 265 16.88 2.41 -15.88
#